data_AF-A0A6L8EGT0-F1
#
_entry.id   AF-A0A6L8EGT0-F1
#
_cell.length_a   1.000
_cell.length_b   1.000
_cell.length_c   1.000
_cell.angle_alpha   90.00
_cell.angle_beta   90.00
_cell.angle_gamma   90.00
#
_symmetry.space_group_name_H-M   'P 1'
#
loop_
_entity.id
_entity.type
_entity.pdbx_description
1 polymer ?
#
loop_
_entity_poly.entity_id
_entity_poly.type
_entity_poly.pdbx_seq_one_letter_code
_entity_poly.pdbx_strand_id
1 'polypeptide(L)'
;MLIHDPPHPGAVIKRQCLQPLGLTVTEAAQGLAVSRNTLSMLLNGRIGISPEMAIRLSQAFGGSAESWLRQQMQYDLWQARQNRGQIEIRKFASAEAIVETGARAT
;
A
#
# COMPACT_ATOMS: atom_id res chain seq x y z
N MET A 1 -14.02 0.10 -8.62
CA MET A 1 -13.61 1.33 -9.32
C MET A 1 -12.12 1.53 -9.10
N LEU A 2 -11.33 1.79 -10.15
CA LEU A 2 -9.92 2.16 -10.00
C LEU A 2 -9.85 3.62 -9.57
N ILE A 3 -9.17 3.92 -8.46
CA ILE A 3 -8.91 5.31 -8.06
C ILE A 3 -7.84 5.86 -8.99
N HIS A 4 -8.13 6.97 -9.66
CA HIS A 4 -7.15 7.78 -10.36
C HIS A 4 -6.41 8.63 -9.33
N ASP A 5 -5.07 8.52 -9.29
CA ASP A 5 -4.19 9.24 -8.37
C ASP A 5 -4.54 9.04 -6.88
N PRO A 6 -4.48 7.79 -6.38
CA PRO A 6 -4.67 7.52 -4.96
C PRO A 6 -3.58 8.27 -4.15
N PRO A 7 -3.94 8.99 -3.07
CA PRO A 7 -2.96 9.64 -2.22
C PRO A 7 -2.11 8.62 -1.47
N HIS A 8 -0.86 8.97 -1.17
CA HIS A 8 -0.02 8.14 -0.30
C HIS A 8 -0.71 7.92 1.06
N PRO A 9 -0.82 6.67 1.57
CA PRO A 9 -1.54 6.37 2.82
C PRO A 9 -1.03 7.16 4.03
N GLY A 10 0.27 7.45 4.08
CA GLY A 10 0.86 8.36 5.07
C GLY A 10 0.22 9.75 5.14
N ALA A 11 -0.13 10.35 4.00
CA ALA A 11 -0.84 11.63 3.97
C ALA A 11 -2.29 11.47 4.46
N VAL A 12 -2.91 10.32 4.21
CA VAL A 12 -4.23 9.98 4.75
C VAL A 12 -4.18 9.87 6.28
N ILE A 13 -3.22 9.13 6.83
CA ILE A 13 -3.01 9.01 8.29
C ILE A 13 -2.82 10.39 8.92
N LYS A 14 -2.01 11.27 8.32
CA LYS A 14 -1.80 12.62 8.83
C LYS A 14 -3.12 13.41 8.93
N ARG A 15 -3.93 13.39 7.87
CA ARG A 15 -5.15 14.19 7.76
C ARG A 15 -6.34 13.62 8.51
N GLN A 16 -6.46 12.30 8.57
CA GLN A 16 -7.65 11.62 9.09
C GLN A 16 -7.44 11.04 10.49
N CYS A 17 -6.20 10.85 10.93
CA CYS A 17 -5.90 10.31 12.26
C CYS A 17 -5.24 11.36 13.16
N LEU A 18 -4.11 11.95 12.76
CA LEU A 18 -3.36 12.86 13.65
C LEU A 18 -4.06 14.22 13.82
N GLN A 19 -4.40 14.88 12.71
CA GLN A 19 -4.98 16.23 12.74
C GLN A 19 -6.31 16.32 13.52
N PRO A 20 -7.30 15.42 13.32
CA PRO A 20 -8.57 15.50 14.05
C PRO A 20 -8.43 15.26 15.55
N LEU A 21 -7.40 14.51 15.96
CA LEU A 21 -7.11 14.20 17.36
C LEU A 21 -6.12 15.21 17.99
N GLY A 22 -5.62 16.18 17.23
CA GLY A 22 -4.61 17.13 17.70
C GLY A 22 -3.26 16.49 18.07
N LEU A 23 -2.98 15.28 17.58
CA LEU A 23 -1.78 14.52 17.95
C LEU A 23 -0.55 15.06 17.22
N THR A 24 0.53 15.27 17.99
CA THR A 24 1.85 15.49 17.43
C THR A 24 2.42 14.19 16.84
N VAL A 25 3.40 14.31 15.95
CA VAL A 25 4.12 13.15 15.41
C VAL A 25 4.81 12.34 16.53
N THR A 26 5.26 13.02 17.59
CA THR A 26 5.92 12.35 18.72
C THR A 26 4.93 11.50 19.51
N GLU A 27 3.77 12.05 19.88
CA GLU A 27 2.73 11.32 20.62
C GLU A 27 2.20 10.15 19.81
N ALA A 28 1.92 10.35 18.52
CA ALA A 28 1.43 9.28 17.65
C ALA A 28 2.49 8.18 17.46
N ALA A 29 3.78 8.53 17.34
CA ALA A 29 4.85 7.53 17.21
C ALA A 29 4.97 6.68 18.47
N GLN A 30 4.85 7.31 19.65
CA GLN A 30 4.86 6.61 20.93
C GLN A 30 3.64 5.69 21.07
N GLY A 31 2.43 6.16 20.71
CA GLY A 31 1.22 5.34 20.73
C GLY A 31 1.24 4.16 19.75
N LEU A 32 1.95 4.30 18.62
CA LEU A 32 2.16 3.23 17.64
C LEU A 32 3.35 2.33 17.98
N ALA A 33 4.10 2.60 19.06
CA ALA A 33 5.33 1.90 19.42
C ALA A 33 6.37 1.84 18.27
N VAL A 34 6.58 2.97 17.59
CA VAL A 34 7.60 3.12 16.54
C VAL A 34 8.48 4.34 16.79
N SER A 35 9.63 4.41 16.12
CA SER A 35 10.45 5.62 16.19
C SER A 35 9.70 6.81 15.56
N ARG A 36 9.91 8.00 16.12
CA ARG A 36 9.41 9.27 15.53
C ARG A 36 9.87 9.44 14.08
N ASN A 37 11.08 8.98 13.75
CA ASN A 37 11.61 9.05 12.39
C ASN A 37 10.80 8.15 11.43
N THR A 38 10.52 6.91 11.85
CA THR A 38 9.69 5.97 11.07
C THR A 38 8.33 6.57 10.76
N LEU A 39 7.63 7.10 11.77
CA LEU A 39 6.33 7.72 11.56
C LEU A 39 6.45 8.97 10.68
N SER A 40 7.45 9.82 10.89
CA SER A 40 7.68 11.01 10.06
C SER A 40 7.91 10.66 8.59
N MET A 41 8.74 9.65 8.28
CA MET A 41 8.96 9.19 6.91
C MET A 41 7.67 8.66 6.28
N LEU A 42 6.87 7.89 7.04
CA LEU A 42 5.58 7.38 6.58
C LEU A 42 4.62 8.54 6.25
N LEU A 43 4.40 9.46 7.20
CA LEU A 43 3.48 10.59 7.04
C LEU A 43 3.86 11.52 5.88
N ASN A 44 5.15 11.60 5.53
CA ASN A 44 5.66 12.39 4.41
C ASN A 44 5.79 11.59 3.11
N GLY A 45 5.26 10.37 3.05
CA GLY A 45 5.24 9.55 1.83
C GLY A 45 6.59 9.02 1.38
N ARG A 46 7.56 8.92 2.29
CA ARG A 46 8.92 8.42 2.00
C ARG A 46 9.03 6.90 2.15
N ILE A 47 8.18 6.30 2.98
CA ILE A 47 8.06 4.85 3.13
C ILE A 47 6.58 4.46 3.10
N GLY A 48 6.30 3.22 2.67
CA GLY A 48 4.95 2.65 2.68
C GLY A 48 4.55 2.04 4.03
N ILE A 49 3.30 1.60 4.12
CA ILE A 49 2.76 0.83 5.24
C ILE A 49 3.18 -0.65 5.12
N SER A 50 3.94 -1.14 6.09
CA SER A 50 4.20 -2.58 6.25
C SER A 50 3.00 -3.30 6.90
N PRO A 51 2.91 -4.65 6.82
CA PRO A 51 1.86 -5.39 7.53
C PRO A 51 1.85 -5.14 9.05
N GLU A 52 3.03 -5.07 9.67
CA GLU A 52 3.15 -4.75 11.10
C GLU A 52 2.65 -3.34 11.42
N MET A 53 2.97 -2.35 10.59
CA MET A 53 2.44 -0.99 10.72
C MET A 53 0.92 -0.97 10.52
N ALA A 54 0.38 -1.74 9.58
CA ALA A 54 -1.06 -1.82 9.35
C ALA A 54 -1.82 -2.36 10.58
N ILE A 55 -1.25 -3.35 11.27
CA ILE A 55 -1.80 -3.86 12.55
C ILE A 55 -1.76 -2.77 13.62
N ARG A 56 -0.62 -2.07 13.78
CA ARG A 56 -0.50 -0.94 14.73
C ARG A 56 -1.55 0.14 14.46
N LEU A 57 -1.75 0.52 13.19
CA LEU A 57 -2.73 1.53 12.80
C LEU A 57 -4.17 1.06 13.04
N SER A 58 -4.49 -0.20 12.77
CA SER A 58 -5.80 -0.79 13.06
C SER A 58 -6.13 -0.75 14.55
N GLN A 59 -5.16 -1.07 15.41
CA GLN A 59 -5.33 -1.01 16.86
C GLN A 59 -5.43 0.43 17.39
N ALA A 60 -4.66 1.38 16.82
CA ALA A 60 -4.61 2.75 17.33
C ALA A 60 -5.73 3.67 16.80
N PHE A 61 -6.11 3.52 15.52
CA PHE A 61 -7.03 4.45 14.83
C PHE A 61 -8.26 3.75 14.24
N GLY A 62 -8.39 2.44 14.41
CA GLY A 62 -9.46 1.65 13.82
C GLY A 62 -9.24 1.31 12.35
N GLY A 63 -10.31 0.83 11.70
CA GLY A 63 -10.22 0.14 10.41
C GLY A 63 -9.53 -1.22 10.55
N SER A 64 -9.34 -1.92 9.43
CA SER A 64 -8.65 -3.22 9.40
C SER A 64 -7.23 -3.09 8.84
N ALA A 65 -6.32 -3.97 9.23
CA ALA A 65 -4.96 -4.01 8.67
C ALA A 65 -4.99 -4.16 7.13
N GLU A 66 -5.91 -4.98 6.61
CA GLU A 66 -6.13 -5.17 5.18
C GLU A 66 -6.62 -3.89 4.52
N SER A 67 -7.44 -3.08 5.21
CA SER A 67 -7.91 -1.80 4.67
C SER A 67 -6.77 -0.79 4.50
N TRP A 68 -5.81 -0.76 5.43
CA TRP A 68 -4.60 0.06 5.34
C TRP A 68 -3.66 -0.44 4.24
N LEU A 69 -3.43 -1.75 4.17
CA LEU A 69 -2.61 -2.36 3.11
C LEU A 69 -3.24 -2.18 1.72
N ARG A 70 -4.57 -2.21 1.63
CA ARG A 70 -5.27 -1.95 0.37
C ARG A 70 -5.01 -0.53 -0.13
N GLN A 71 -4.97 0.48 0.74
CA GLN A 71 -4.62 1.85 0.36
C GLN A 71 -3.17 1.91 -0.15
N GLN A 72 -2.25 1.24 0.54
CA GLN A 72 -0.85 1.14 0.11
C GLN A 72 -0.71 0.49 -1.26
N MET A 73 -1.35 -0.66 -1.46
CA MET A 73 -1.36 -1.38 -2.73
C MET A 73 -1.94 -0.53 -3.87
N GLN A 74 -3.02 0.22 -3.62
CA GLN A 74 -3.59 1.11 -4.63
C GLN A 74 -2.60 2.21 -5.03
N TYR A 75 -1.94 2.84 -4.05
CA TYR A 75 -0.88 3.82 -4.29
C TYR A 75 0.27 3.23 -5.10
N ASP A 76 0.84 2.12 -4.67
CA ASP A 76 2.00 1.50 -5.31
C ASP A 76 1.69 1.05 -6.74
N LEU A 77 0.51 0.45 -6.97
CA LEU A 77 0.07 0.06 -8.31
C LEU A 77 -0.13 1.27 -9.22
N TRP A 78 -0.65 2.39 -8.71
CA TRP A 78 -0.81 3.59 -9.51
C TRP A 78 0.54 4.18 -9.91
N GLN A 79 1.50 4.25 -8.98
CA GLN A 79 2.88 4.70 -9.26
C GLN A 79 3.56 3.77 -10.29
N ALA A 80 3.48 2.46 -10.10
CA ALA A 80 4.05 1.47 -11.01
C ALA A 80 3.43 1.56 -12.43
N ARG A 81 2.13 1.87 -12.52
CA ARG A 81 1.45 2.08 -13.81
C ARG A 81 1.96 3.29 -14.57
N GLN A 82 2.41 4.36 -13.89
CA GLN A 82 3.00 5.51 -14.56
C GLN A 82 4.27 5.13 -15.33
N ASN A 83 5.02 4.17 -14.79
CA ASN A 83 6.27 3.67 -15.39
C ASN A 83 6.08 2.38 -16.21
N ARG A 84 4.83 1.99 -16.53
CA ARG A 84 4.53 0.71 -17.20
C ARG A 84 5.30 0.51 -18.51
N GLY A 85 5.54 1.59 -19.26
CA GLY A 85 6.28 1.54 -20.53
C GLY A 85 7.77 1.19 -20.38
N GLN A 86 8.33 1.29 -19.17
CA GLN A 86 9.73 0.95 -18.87
C GLN A 86 9.89 -0.51 -18.39
N ILE A 87 8.77 -1.22 -18.17
CA ILE A 87 8.80 -2.60 -17.69
C ILE A 87 8.90 -3.53 -18.90
N GLU A 88 10.11 -3.98 -19.21
CA GLU A 88 10.35 -4.96 -20.27
C GLU A 88 9.83 -6.34 -19.82
N ILE A 89 8.86 -6.86 -20.57
CA ILE A 89 8.27 -8.17 -20.29
C ILE A 89 8.22 -9.04 -21.55
N ARG A 90 8.50 -10.33 -21.37
CA ARG A 90 8.08 -11.37 -22.31
C ARG A 90 6.72 -11.89 -21.86
N LYS A 91 5.74 -11.94 -22.77
CA LYS A 91 4.47 -12.59 -22.49
C LYS A 91 4.67 -14.10 -22.42
N PHE A 92 4.22 -14.71 -21.34
CA PHE A 92 4.09 -16.16 -21.23
C PHE A 92 2.72 -16.59 -21.76
N ALA A 93 2.64 -17.80 -22.32
CA ALA A 93 1.36 -18.40 -22.68
C ALA A 93 0.49 -18.57 -21.42
N SER A 94 -0.82 -18.46 -21.55
CA SER A 94 -1.73 -18.85 -20.47
C SER A 94 -1.60 -20.35 -20.22
N ALA A 95 -1.73 -20.78 -18.97
CA ALA A 95 -1.71 -22.20 -18.62
C ALA A 95 -2.77 -22.99 -19.40
N GLU A 96 -3.88 -22.35 -19.77
CA GLU A 96 -4.97 -22.90 -20.59
C GLU A 96 -4.51 -23.24 -22.02
N ALA A 97 -3.63 -22.45 -22.63
CA ALA A 97 -3.17 -22.67 -24.01
C ALA A 97 -2.19 -23.86 -24.16
N ILE A 98 -1.56 -24.29 -23.05
CA ILE A 98 -0.65 -25.44 -23.04
C ILE A 98 -1.44 -26.75 -23.11
N VAL A 99 -2.64 -26.79 -22.54
CA VAL A 99 -3.49 -28.00 -22.47
C VAL A 99 -4.05 -28.38 -23.84
N GLU A 100 -4.45 -27.41 -24.66
CA GLU A 100 -4.98 -27.67 -26.02
C GLU A 100 -3.91 -28.15 -27.00
N THR A 101 -2.65 -27.76 -26.80
CA THR A 101 -1.54 -28.17 -27.67
C THR A 101 -1.15 -29.64 -27.43
N GLY A 102 -1.35 -30.18 -26.22
CA GLY A 102 -1.12 -31.59 -25.90
C GLY A 102 -2.24 -32.55 -26.33
N ALA A 103 -3.46 -32.04 -26.55
CA ALA A 103 -4.63 -32.87 -26.87
C ALA A 103 -4.81 -33.21 -28.37
N ARG A 104 -3.98 -32.64 -29.26
CA ARG A 104 -4.05 -32.89 -30.71
C ARG A 104 -3.01 -33.90 -31.23
N ALA A 105 -2.23 -34.55 -30.35
CA ALA A 105 -1.14 -35.44 -30.73
C ALA A 105 -1.42 -36.96 -30.51
N THR A 106 -2.68 -37.37 -30.64
CA THR A 106 -3.13 -38.79 -30.68
C THR A 106 -4.12 -38.96 -31.82
#